data_AF-A0A4Q5SLP9-F1
#
_entry.id   AF-A0A4Q5SLP9-F1
#
_cell.length_a   1.000
_cell.length_b   1.000
_cell.length_c   1.000
_cell.angle_alpha   90.00
_cell.angle_beta   90.00
_cell.angle_gamma   90.00
#
_symmetry.space_group_name_H-M   'P 1'
#
loop_
_entity.id
_entity.type
_entity.pdbx_description
1 polymer ?
#
loop_
_entity_poly.entity_id
_entity_poly.type
_entity_poly.pdbx_seq_one_letter_code
_entity_poly.pdbx_strand_id
1 'polypeptide(L)'
;MLRFLIGQGYQFCLSKTSSINTPNANVCVTLTPVKCTQAICNREGFDNFFAIKAEPAYLSRGVDRTLILVDMNTATMFKYKTSIFLSLKSGQHLD
;
A
#
# COMPACT_ATOMS: atom_id res chain seq x y z
N MET A 1 2.83 -6.45 -4.30
CA MET A 1 1.70 -5.75 -3.67
C MET A 1 1.02 -4.70 -4.57
N LEU A 2 1.68 -3.59 -4.94
CA LEU A 2 1.02 -2.49 -5.67
C LEU A 2 0.45 -2.90 -7.03
N ARG A 3 1.18 -3.71 -7.79
CA ARG A 3 0.66 -4.29 -9.06
C ARG A 3 -0.61 -5.11 -8.84
N PHE A 4 -0.69 -5.86 -7.74
CA PHE A 4 -1.90 -6.60 -7.37
C PHE A 4 -3.06 -5.66 -7.06
N LEU A 5 -2.84 -4.61 -6.26
CA LEU A 5 -3.86 -3.60 -5.96
C LEU A 5 -4.37 -2.91 -7.24
N ILE A 6 -3.47 -2.52 -8.14
CA ILE A 6 -3.83 -1.96 -9.45
C ILE A 6 -4.71 -2.95 -10.23
N GLY A 7 -4.32 -4.24 -10.27
CA GLY A 7 -5.11 -5.29 -10.92
C GLY A 7 -6.48 -5.55 -10.29
N GLN A 8 -6.67 -5.22 -9.00
CA GLN A 8 -7.97 -5.28 -8.31
C GLN A 8 -8.81 -4.00 -8.49
N GLY A 9 -8.35 -3.05 -9.30
CA GLY A 9 -9.05 -1.81 -9.63
C GLY A 9 -8.79 -0.65 -8.66
N TYR A 10 -7.81 -0.76 -7.76
CA TYR A 10 -7.38 0.38 -6.96
C TYR A 10 -6.56 1.34 -7.82
N GLN A 11 -6.97 2.61 -7.86
CA GLN A 11 -6.38 3.62 -8.75
C GLN A 11 -5.64 4.71 -7.98
N PHE A 12 -6.03 4.95 -6.73
CA PHE A 12 -5.49 6.01 -5.88
C PHE A 12 -5.16 5.46 -4.50
N CYS A 13 -4.38 6.21 -3.74
CA CYS A 13 -4.20 6.00 -2.30
C CYS A 13 -4.39 7.31 -1.58
N LEU A 14 -5.03 7.22 -0.41
CA LEU A 14 -4.94 8.22 0.64
C LEU A 14 -3.73 7.87 1.51
N SER A 15 -3.03 8.87 2.05
CA SER A 15 -1.95 8.65 3.01
C SER A 15 -2.16 9.42 4.29
N LYS A 16 -1.79 8.81 5.40
CA LYS A 16 -1.74 9.46 6.72
C LYS A 16 -0.42 9.15 7.39
N THR A 17 0.21 10.19 7.89
CA THR A 17 1.49 10.18 8.58
C THR A 17 1.22 10.34 10.06
N SER A 18 1.85 9.50 10.87
CA SER A 18 1.81 9.63 12.32
C SER A 18 3.21 9.42 12.90
N SER A 19 3.49 10.14 13.97
CA SER A 19 4.67 9.88 14.77
C SER A 19 4.46 8.60 15.58
N ILE A 20 5.39 7.68 15.49
CA ILE A 20 5.43 6.47 16.31
C ILE A 20 6.75 6.46 17.07
N ASN A 21 6.84 5.72 18.17
CA ASN A 21 8.10 5.57 18.89
C ASN A 21 8.38 4.08 19.07
N THR A 22 9.04 3.50 18.07
CA THR A 22 9.46 2.10 18.10
C THR A 22 10.98 2.03 17.91
N PRO A 23 11.65 0.96 18.35
CA PRO A 23 13.10 0.83 18.18
C PRO A 23 13.59 0.99 16.73
N ASN A 24 12.73 0.69 15.76
CA ASN A 24 13.07 0.65 14.34
C ASN A 24 12.42 1.78 13.51
N ALA A 25 11.49 2.54 14.08
CA ALA A 25 10.76 3.57 13.35
C ALA A 25 10.22 4.68 14.27
N ASN A 26 10.35 5.91 13.78
CA ASN A 26 9.88 7.14 14.42
C ASN A 26 8.66 7.75 13.69
N VAL A 27 8.43 7.33 12.45
CA VAL A 27 7.34 7.80 11.60
C VAL A 27 6.63 6.59 11.00
N CYS A 28 5.31 6.64 10.96
CA CYS A 28 4.46 5.67 10.28
C CYS A 28 3.70 6.38 9.16
N VAL A 29 3.79 5.88 7.94
CA VAL A 29 2.95 6.31 6.82
C VAL A 29 1.98 5.18 6.50
N THR A 30 0.70 5.40 6.76
CA THR A 30 -0.37 4.47 6.41
C THR A 30 -0.96 4.88 5.07
N LEU A 31 -0.91 3.96 4.11
CA LEU A 31 -1.50 4.10 2.78
C LEU A 31 -2.82 3.34 2.74
N THR A 32 -3.90 4.02 2.37
CA THR A 32 -5.23 3.43 2.19
C THR A 32 -5.58 3.45 0.70
N PRO A 33 -5.47 2.31 -0.01
CA PRO A 33 -5.83 2.22 -1.41
C PRO A 33 -7.33 2.40 -1.60
N VAL A 34 -7.71 3.23 -2.58
CA VAL A 34 -9.10 3.52 -2.91
C VAL A 34 -9.37 3.34 -4.40
N LYS A 35 -10.62 2.96 -4.70
CA LYS A 35 -11.13 2.83 -6.07
C LYS A 35 -11.84 4.10 -6.55
N CYS A 36 -12.21 5.00 -5.62
CA CYS A 36 -12.87 6.27 -5.94
C CYS A 36 -11.87 7.31 -6.44
N THR A 37 -12.38 8.28 -7.22
CA THR A 37 -11.61 9.44 -7.67
C THR A 37 -11.60 10.53 -6.60
N GLN A 38 -10.66 11.48 -6.74
CA GLN A 38 -10.44 12.60 -5.81
C GLN A 38 -11.71 13.38 -5.45
N ALA A 39 -12.65 13.54 -6.40
CA ALA A 39 -13.88 14.30 -6.19
C ALA A 39 -14.89 13.60 -5.26
N ILE A 40 -14.71 12.30 -5.02
CA ILE A 40 -15.69 11.45 -4.32
C ILE A 40 -15.13 10.96 -2.98
N CYS A 41 -13.81 10.73 -2.88
CA CYS A 41 -13.23 10.25 -1.63
C CYS A 41 -13.16 11.40 -0.59
N ASN A 42 -13.77 11.22 0.58
CA ASN A 42 -13.55 12.11 1.72
C ASN A 42 -12.07 12.03 2.13
N ARG A 43 -11.43 13.20 2.23
CA ARG A 43 -10.00 13.35 2.58
C ARG A 43 -9.78 13.71 4.05
N GLU A 44 -10.84 13.93 4.80
CA GLU A 44 -10.73 14.32 6.21
C GLU A 44 -9.88 13.30 6.98
N GLY A 45 -8.86 13.82 7.68
CA GLY A 45 -7.95 13.01 8.48
C GLY A 45 -6.81 12.33 7.71
N PHE A 46 -6.64 12.62 6.42
CA PHE A 46 -5.50 12.18 5.60
C PHE A 46 -4.65 13.38 5.16
N ASP A 47 -3.33 13.17 5.06
CA ASP A 47 -2.38 14.22 4.68
C ASP A 47 -2.31 14.39 3.16
N ASN A 48 -2.49 13.29 2.42
CA ASN A 48 -2.30 13.30 0.97
C ASN A 48 -3.23 12.33 0.24
N PHE A 49 -3.35 12.56 -1.06
CA PHE A 49 -4.07 11.70 -2.00
C PHE A 49 -3.34 11.72 -3.34
N PHE A 50 -3.06 10.54 -3.88
CA PHE A 50 -2.28 10.42 -5.10
C PHE A 50 -2.68 9.19 -5.91
N ALA A 51 -2.33 9.20 -7.20
CA ALA A 51 -2.47 8.02 -8.05
C ALA A 51 -1.52 6.92 -7.57
N ILE A 52 -2.02 5.69 -7.37
CA ILE A 52 -1.26 4.56 -6.82
C ILE A 52 -0.01 4.21 -7.65
N LYS A 53 0.03 4.64 -8.92
CA LYS A 53 1.16 4.46 -9.84
C LYS A 53 2.29 5.47 -9.64
N ALA A 54 2.03 6.61 -9.00
CA ALA A 54 2.93 7.76 -8.96
C ALA A 54 3.83 7.79 -7.72
N GLU A 55 3.32 7.42 -6.55
CA GLU A 55 3.92 7.80 -5.26
C GLU A 55 4.76 6.73 -4.52
N PRO A 56 4.55 5.40 -4.70
CA PRO A 56 5.35 4.41 -3.97
C PRO A 56 6.86 4.50 -4.24
N ALA A 57 7.25 5.03 -5.40
CA ALA A 57 8.65 5.28 -5.74
C ALA A 57 9.27 6.40 -4.86
N TYR A 58 8.49 7.40 -4.44
CA TYR A 58 8.95 8.49 -3.60
C TYR A 58 9.06 8.07 -2.13
N LEU A 59 8.13 7.25 -1.63
CA LEU A 59 8.25 6.64 -0.30
C LEU A 59 9.35 5.57 -0.21
N SER A 60 9.68 4.91 -1.32
CA SER A 60 10.79 3.94 -1.39
C SER A 60 12.19 4.56 -1.35
N ARG A 61 12.31 5.89 -1.47
CA ARG A 61 13.59 6.60 -1.55
C ARG A 61 14.23 6.96 -0.20
N GLY A 62 13.86 6.25 0.86
CA GLY A 62 14.68 6.20 2.07
C GLY A 62 14.46 7.35 3.03
N VAL A 63 13.25 7.43 3.61
CA VAL A 63 13.11 8.11 4.90
C VAL A 63 13.52 7.09 5.96
N ASP A 64 14.72 7.28 6.53
CA ASP A 64 15.22 6.43 7.61
C ASP A 64 14.20 6.35 8.75
N ARG A 65 14.12 5.18 9.39
CA ARG A 65 13.19 4.92 10.51
C ARG A 65 11.73 5.24 10.19
N THR A 66 11.29 4.93 8.97
CA THR A 66 9.89 5.06 8.56
C THR A 66 9.26 3.70 8.32
N LEU A 67 8.16 3.45 9.00
CA LEU A 67 7.31 2.28 8.78
C LEU A 67 6.22 2.65 7.75
N ILE A 68 6.13 1.89 6.66
CA ILE A 68 5.06 2.05 5.67
C ILE A 68 4.06 0.93 5.86
N LEU A 69 2.82 1.27 6.16
CA LEU A 69 1.70 0.35 6.27
C LEU A 69 0.77 0.54 5.08
N VAL A 70 0.22 -0.56 4.56
CA VAL A 70 -0.85 -0.50 3.55
C VAL A 70 -2.09 -1.11 4.16
N ASP A 71 -3.09 -0.26 4.38
CA ASP A 71 -4.36 -0.65 4.94
C ASP A 71 -5.18 -1.40 3.89
N MET A 72 -5.43 -2.68 4.16
CA MET A 72 -6.20 -3.57 3.30
C MET A 72 -7.21 -4.32 4.14
N ASN A 73 -8.45 -4.39 3.63
CA ASN A 73 -9.44 -5.26 4.25
C ASN A 73 -9.03 -6.73 4.17
N THR A 74 -9.57 -7.55 5.08
CA THR A 74 -9.22 -8.97 5.23
C THR A 74 -9.39 -9.76 3.93
N ALA A 75 -10.45 -9.49 3.16
CA ALA A 75 -10.70 -10.18 1.90
C ALA A 75 -9.63 -9.89 0.84
N THR A 76 -9.19 -8.64 0.73
CA THR A 76 -8.14 -8.22 -0.21
C THR A 76 -6.78 -8.76 0.23
N MET A 77 -6.50 -8.73 1.53
CA MET A 77 -5.27 -9.30 2.08
C MET A 77 -5.20 -10.81 1.85
N PHE A 78 -6.31 -11.53 2.03
CA PHE A 78 -6.38 -12.96 1.73
C PHE A 78 -6.09 -13.25 0.25
N LYS A 79 -6.73 -12.51 -0.67
CA LYS A 79 -6.46 -12.63 -2.12
C LYS A 79 -5.00 -12.35 -2.46
N TYR A 80 -4.39 -11.35 -1.82
CA TYR A 80 -2.98 -11.03 -2.02
C TYR A 80 -2.07 -12.19 -1.55
N LYS A 81 -2.29 -12.71 -0.34
CA LYS A 81 -1.55 -13.87 0.18
C LYS A 81 -1.67 -15.08 -0.74
N THR A 82 -2.87 -15.40 -1.19
CA THR A 82 -3.12 -16.48 -2.14
C THR A 82 -2.39 -16.24 -3.47
N SER A 83 -2.40 -15.01 -3.99
CA SER A 83 -1.71 -14.69 -5.25
C SER A 83 -0.19 -14.87 -5.15
N ILE A 84 0.43 -14.50 -4.02
CA ILE A 84 1.86 -14.74 -3.77
C ILE A 84 2.13 -16.23 -3.69
N PHE A 85 1.34 -16.95 -2.89
CA PHE A 85 1.52 -18.38 -2.69
C PHE A 85 1.43 -19.18 -4.00
N LEU A 86 0.46 -18.85 -4.85
CA LEU A 86 0.31 -19.46 -6.18
C LEU A 86 1.47 -19.08 -7.11
N SER A 87 1.95 -17.85 -7.05
CA SER A 87 3.11 -17.39 -7.84
C SER A 87 4.40 -18.13 -7.42
N LEU A 88 4.57 -18.40 -6.13
CA LEU A 88 5.71 -19.18 -5.62
C LEU A 88 5.64 -20.64 -6.05
N LYS A 89 4.45 -21.25 -6.08
CA LYS A 89 4.27 -22.63 -6.56
C LYS A 89 4.49 -22.78 -8.07
N SER A 90 4.09 -21.79 -8.86
CA SER A 90 4.31 -21.79 -10.31
C SER A 90 5.77 -21.50 -10.69
N GLY A 91 6.55 -20.87 -9.80
CA GLY A 91 7.99 -20.70 -9.96
C GLY A 91 8.85 -21.91 -9.56
N GLN A 92 8.27 -22.98 -9.01
CA GLN A 92 8.99 -24.23 -8.69
C GLN A 92 8.96 -25.26 -9.84
N HIS A 93 8.66 -24.82 -11.06
CA HIS A 93 8.74 -25.66 -12.25
C HIS A 93 9.57 -24.94 -13.31
N LEU A 94 10.87 -24.82 -13.03
CA LEU A 94 11.95 -24.64 -14.00
C LEU A 94 13.25 -25.00 -13.27
N ASP A 95 13.78 -26.14 -13.70
CA ASP A 95 15.07 -26.81 -13.39
C ASP A 95 15.24 -27.51 -12.03
#